data_AF-A0A6I1G0C5-F1
#
_entry.id   AF-A0A6I1G0C5-F1
#
_cell.length_a   1.000
_cell.length_b   1.000
_cell.length_c   1.000
_cell.angle_alpha   90.00
_cell.angle_beta   90.00
_cell.angle_gamma   90.00
#
_symmetry.space_group_name_H-M   'P 1'
#
loop_
_entity.id
_entity.type
_entity.pdbx_description
1 polymer ?
#
loop_
_entity_poly.entity_id
_entity_poly.type
_entity_poly.pdbx_seq_one_letter_code
_entity_poly.pdbx_strand_id
1 'polypeptide(L)'
;MAPSQKYEMWVAMLTGQGTQREIATKYGVDRSVVVSVAKAAKTGALTALSAKPGRPGLSPEQAEIVELRAEVERLKATVTEQAVALYLHEGKARWD
;
A
#
# COMPACT_ATOMS: atom_id res chain seq x y z
N MET A 1 5.54 14.42 -20.77
CA MET A 1 4.22 14.97 -20.37
C MET A 1 4.19 15.22 -18.87
N ALA A 2 3.74 16.41 -18.48
CA ALA A 2 3.51 16.76 -17.09
C ALA A 2 2.39 15.90 -16.46
N PRO A 3 2.38 15.67 -15.13
CA PRO A 3 1.32 14.93 -14.45
C PRO A 3 -0.08 15.50 -14.70
N SER A 4 -0.24 16.83 -14.67
CA SER A 4 -1.52 17.51 -14.98
C SER A 4 -2.04 17.17 -16.38
N GLN A 5 -1.16 17.16 -17.37
CA GLN A 5 -1.51 16.84 -18.75
C GLN A 5 -1.92 15.37 -18.91
N LYS A 6 -1.27 14.45 -18.17
CA LYS A 6 -1.67 13.04 -18.12
C LYS A 6 -3.05 12.87 -17.46
N TYR A 7 -3.32 13.64 -16.40
CA TYR A 7 -4.61 13.66 -15.72
C TYR A 7 -5.73 14.12 -16.65
N GLU A 8 -5.56 15.25 -17.35
CA GLU A 8 -6.56 15.73 -18.32
C GLU A 8 -6.81 14.71 -19.44
N MET A 9 -5.75 14.10 -19.97
CA MET A 9 -5.85 13.06 -20.98
C MET A 9 -6.65 11.84 -20.48
N TRP A 10 -6.43 11.45 -19.22
CA TRP A 10 -7.19 10.38 -18.58
C TRP A 10 -8.65 10.75 -18.37
N VAL A 11 -8.95 11.98 -17.93
CA VAL A 11 -10.32 12.48 -17.75
C VAL A 11 -11.07 12.48 -19.08
N ALA A 12 -10.46 12.95 -20.17
CA ALA A 12 -11.08 12.94 -21.49
C ALA A 12 -11.47 11.52 -21.95
N MET A 13 -10.60 10.54 -21.69
CA MET A 13 -10.87 9.13 -22.00
C MET A 13 -11.95 8.54 -21.09
N LEU A 14 -11.92 8.84 -19.79
CA LEU A 14 -12.88 8.32 -18.81
C LEU A 14 -14.30 8.83 -19.07
N THR A 15 -14.41 10.09 -19.52
CA THR A 15 -15.69 10.75 -19.82
C THR A 15 -16.19 10.52 -21.24
N GLY A 16 -15.46 9.75 -22.06
CA GLY A 16 -15.87 9.43 -23.43
C GLY A 16 -15.78 10.62 -24.40
N GLN A 17 -14.97 11.63 -24.12
CA GLN A 17 -14.78 12.81 -24.99
C GLN A 17 -14.08 12.48 -26.33
N GLY A 18 -13.58 11.26 -26.49
CA GLY A 18 -13.00 10.76 -27.73
C GLY A 18 -12.48 9.34 -27.58
N THR A 19 -12.22 8.70 -28.70
CA THR A 19 -11.51 7.42 -28.75
C THR A 19 -10.06 7.59 -28.33
N GLN A 20 -9.40 6.49 -27.93
CA GLN A 20 -7.97 6.52 -27.61
C GLN A 20 -7.12 7.06 -28.77
N ARG A 21 -7.55 6.87 -30.03
CA ARG A 21 -6.86 7.35 -31.21
C ARG A 21 -6.98 8.87 -31.34
N GLU A 22 -8.18 9.42 -31.20
CA GLU A 22 -8.42 10.86 -31.26
C GLU A 22 -7.71 11.60 -30.12
N ILE A 23 -7.72 11.01 -28.92
CA ILE A 23 -7.00 11.54 -27.77
C ILE A 23 -5.49 11.49 -28.02
N ALA A 24 -4.96 10.39 -28.53
CA ALA A 24 -3.54 10.28 -28.89
C ALA A 24 -3.12 11.38 -29.89
N THR A 25 -3.92 11.60 -30.94
CA THR A 25 -3.72 12.67 -31.92
C THR A 25 -3.76 14.05 -31.27
N LYS A 26 -4.77 14.35 -30.43
CA LYS A 26 -4.91 15.64 -29.74
C LYS A 26 -3.69 16.00 -28.90
N TYR A 27 -3.10 15.02 -28.23
CA TYR A 27 -1.94 15.22 -27.36
C TYR A 27 -0.60 15.01 -28.07
N GLY A 28 -0.60 14.65 -29.36
CA GLY A 28 0.63 14.40 -30.14
C GLY A 28 1.44 13.21 -29.63
N VAL A 29 0.76 12.18 -29.10
CA VAL A 29 1.41 10.99 -28.51
C VAL A 29 0.98 9.72 -29.22
N ASP A 30 1.75 8.64 -29.02
CA ASP A 30 1.34 7.31 -29.46
C ASP A 30 0.15 6.78 -28.63
N ARG A 31 -0.69 5.93 -29.24
CA ARG A 31 -1.84 5.32 -28.54
C ARG A 31 -1.41 4.51 -27.31
N SER A 32 -0.22 3.89 -27.32
CA SER A 32 0.33 3.17 -26.15
C SER A 32 0.54 4.08 -24.94
N VAL A 33 0.83 5.37 -25.14
CA VAL A 33 0.95 6.36 -24.07
C VAL A 33 -0.41 6.60 -23.41
N VAL A 34 -1.46 6.74 -24.21
CA VAL A 34 -2.84 6.88 -23.72
C VAL A 34 -3.24 5.66 -22.88
N VAL A 35 -2.98 4.45 -23.39
CA VAL A 35 -3.26 3.19 -22.67
C VAL A 35 -2.46 3.10 -21.38
N SER A 36 -1.17 3.45 -21.40
CA SER A 36 -0.30 3.40 -20.22
C SER A 36 -0.75 4.38 -19.14
N VAL A 37 -1.18 5.59 -19.52
CA VAL A 37 -1.74 6.57 -18.59
C VAL A 37 -3.08 6.09 -18.03
N ALA A 38 -3.96 5.52 -18.85
CA ALA A 38 -5.23 4.93 -18.39
C ALA A 38 -4.99 3.85 -17.33
N LYS A 39 -4.04 2.96 -17.60
CA LYS A 39 -3.67 1.86 -16.70
C LYS A 39 -3.11 2.40 -15.39
N ALA A 40 -2.15 3.32 -15.45
CA ALA A 40 -1.55 3.91 -14.25
C ALA A 40 -2.59 4.63 -13.39
N ALA A 41 -3.46 5.44 -13.99
CA ALA A 41 -4.51 6.16 -13.27
C ALA A 41 -5.53 5.19 -12.64
N LYS A 42 -5.96 4.15 -13.38
CA LYS A 42 -6.87 3.12 -12.84
C LYS A 42 -6.24 2.36 -11.69
N THR A 43 -4.99 1.91 -11.83
CA THR A 43 -4.29 1.20 -10.75
C THR A 43 -4.13 2.11 -9.53
N GLY A 44 -3.68 3.36 -9.71
CA GLY A 44 -3.52 4.30 -8.61
C GLY A 44 -4.83 4.59 -7.87
N ALA A 45 -5.92 4.79 -8.61
CA ALA A 45 -7.25 4.99 -8.02
C ALA A 45 -7.72 3.75 -7.23
N LEU A 46 -7.58 2.54 -7.79
CA LEU A 46 -7.96 1.31 -7.10
C LEU A 46 -7.09 1.07 -5.86
N THR A 47 -5.78 1.31 -5.93
CA THR A 47 -4.88 1.23 -4.77
C THR A 47 -5.33 2.19 -3.67
N ALA A 48 -5.57 3.46 -4.01
CA ALA A 48 -6.01 4.47 -3.05
C ALA A 48 -7.37 4.13 -2.43
N LEU A 49 -8.33 3.64 -3.22
CA LEU A 49 -9.65 3.25 -2.75
C LEU A 49 -9.66 1.93 -1.95
N SER A 50 -8.70 1.04 -2.21
CA SER A 50 -8.52 -0.20 -1.44
C SER A 50 -7.81 0.02 -0.10
N ALA A 51 -7.16 1.17 0.08
CA ALA A 51 -6.51 1.49 1.33
C ALA A 51 -7.57 1.54 2.44
N LYS A 52 -7.30 0.83 3.55
CA LYS A 52 -8.11 0.97 4.76
C LYS A 52 -8.05 2.44 5.19
N PRO A 53 -9.16 3.04 5.66
CA PRO A 53 -9.12 4.36 6.27
C PRO A 53 -8.01 4.38 7.34
N GLY A 54 -6.92 5.09 7.05
CA GLY A 54 -5.82 5.23 7.99
C GLY A 54 -6.25 6.06 9.20
N ARG A 55 -5.47 6.00 10.27
CA ARG A 55 -5.52 7.07 11.28
C ARG A 55 -5.04 8.37 10.61
N PRO A 56 -5.83 9.46 10.62
CA PRO A 56 -5.41 10.73 10.04
C PRO A 56 -4.03 11.13 10.57
N GLY A 57 -3.09 11.45 9.67
CA GLY A 57 -1.75 11.93 10.03
C GLY A 57 -0.62 10.88 10.04
N LEU A 58 -0.89 9.61 9.73
CA LEU A 58 0.14 8.58 9.57
C LEU A 58 0.25 8.11 8.11
N SER A 59 1.49 8.01 7.59
CA SER A 59 1.75 7.31 6.33
C SER A 59 1.43 5.81 6.47
N PRO A 60 1.21 5.08 5.37
CA PRO A 60 1.00 3.64 5.41
C PRO A 60 2.11 2.91 6.18
N GLU A 61 3.37 3.30 5.96
CA GLU A 61 4.54 2.73 6.64
C GLU A 61 4.51 3.02 8.15
N GLN A 62 4.09 4.22 8.56
CA GLN A 62 3.97 4.57 9.97
C GLN A 62 2.84 3.79 10.66
N ALA A 63 1.72 3.58 9.98
CA ALA A 63 0.63 2.75 10.50
C ALA A 63 1.08 1.28 10.66
N GLU A 64 1.81 0.75 9.69
CA GLU A 64 2.41 -0.58 9.75
C GLU A 64 3.40 -0.72 10.91
N ILE A 65 4.28 0.27 11.13
CA ILE A 65 5.20 0.29 12.27
C ILE A 65 4.46 0.23 13.61
N VAL A 66 3.34 0.94 13.74
CA VAL A 66 2.53 0.92 14.98
C VAL A 66 1.95 -0.47 15.22
N GLU A 67 1.38 -1.10 14.20
CA GLU A 67 0.83 -2.46 14.30
C GLU A 67 1.93 -3.49 14.63
N LEU A 68 3.08 -3.41 13.95
CA LEU A 68 4.22 -4.31 14.21
C LEU A 68 4.77 -4.15 15.62
N ARG A 69 4.86 -2.92 16.14
CA ARG A 69 5.29 -2.67 17.53
C ARG A 69 4.31 -3.26 18.53
N ALA A 70 3.01 -3.12 18.30
CA ALA A 70 1.99 -3.71 19.16
C ALA A 70 2.10 -5.25 19.17
N GLU A 71 2.35 -5.86 18.02
CA GLU A 71 2.55 -7.31 17.91
C GLU A 71 3.82 -7.77 18.62
N VAL A 72 4.93 -7.04 18.48
CA VAL A 72 6.18 -7.34 19.20
C VAL A 72 5.97 -7.34 20.72
N GLU A 73 5.25 -6.36 21.26
CA GLU A 73 4.97 -6.33 22.70
C GLU A 73 4.09 -7.50 23.14
N ARG A 74 3.09 -7.87 22.33
CA ARG A 74 2.26 -9.06 22.59
C ARG A 74 3.10 -10.34 22.61
N LEU A 75 3.96 -10.52 21.61
CA LEU A 75 4.84 -11.68 21.51
C LEU A 75 5.87 -11.73 22.64
N LYS A 76 6.44 -10.59 23.04
CA LYS A 76 7.36 -10.51 24.20
C LYS A 76 6.68 -10.99 25.48
N ALA A 77 5.44 -10.59 25.73
CA ALA A 77 4.68 -11.04 26.89
C ALA A 77 4.52 -12.56 26.86
N THR A 78 4.08 -13.13 25.74
CA THR A 78 3.93 -14.58 25.58
C THR A 78 5.24 -15.34 25.75
N VAL A 79 6.34 -14.87 25.15
CA VAL A 79 7.66 -15.50 25.31
C VAL A 79 8.12 -15.46 26.77
N THR A 80 7.85 -14.37 27.48
CA THR A 80 8.19 -14.25 28.91
C THR A 80 7.42 -15.26 29.74
N GLU A 81 6.11 -15.38 29.51
CA GLU A 81 5.26 -16.37 30.19
C GLU A 81 5.74 -17.80 29.93
N GLN A 82 6.06 -18.11 28.68
CA GLN A 82 6.59 -19.42 28.28
C GLN A 82 7.94 -19.72 28.94
N ALA A 83 8.84 -18.73 28.99
CA ALA A 83 10.15 -18.90 29.64
C ALA A 83 10.01 -19.19 31.14
N VAL A 84 9.08 -18.51 31.82
CA VAL A 84 8.78 -18.78 33.24
C VAL A 84 8.21 -20.20 33.41
N ALA A 85 7.25 -20.59 32.57
CA ALA A 85 6.67 -21.93 32.61
C ALA A 85 7.74 -23.02 32.38
N LEU A 86 8.65 -22.80 31.42
CA LEU A 86 9.75 -23.72 31.13
C LEU A 86 10.71 -23.82 32.31
N TYR A 87 11.14 -22.69 32.89
CA TYR A 87 12.02 -22.67 34.06
C TYR A 87 11.42 -23.44 35.26
N LEU A 88 10.11 -23.28 35.49
CA LEU A 88 9.42 -24.00 36.56
C LEU A 88 9.30 -25.50 36.27
N HIS A 89 9.10 -25.88 35.01
CA HIS A 89 8.97 -27.28 34.60
C HIS A 89 10.32 -28.02 34.62
N GLU A 90 11.38 -27.40 34.11
CA GLU A 90 12.73 -28.00 34.05
C GLU A 90 13.40 -28.06 35.44
N GLY A 91 12.94 -27.24 36.39
CA GLY A 91 13.56 -27.11 37.70
C GLY A 91 14.97 -26.51 37.63
N LYS A 92 15.58 -26.21 38.78
CA LYS A 92 17.00 -25.82 38.79
C LYS A 92 17.82 -27.02 38.30
N ALA A 93 18.43 -26.93 37.11
CA ALA A 93 19.53 -27.82 36.74
C ALA A 93 20.52 -27.81 37.90
N ARG A 94 20.75 -28.98 38.52
CA ARG A 94 21.82 -29.12 39.50
C ARG A 94 23.12 -28.86 38.75
N TRP A 95 23.96 -28.01 39.32
CA TRP A 95 25.36 -27.99 38.92
C TRP A 95 25.98 -29.28 39.47
N ASP A 96 26.17 -30.24 38.58
CA ASP A 96 26.98 -31.43 38.78
C ASP A 96 28.40 -31.15 38.24
#